data_AF-A0A382XQP8-F1
#
_entry.id   AF-A0A382XQP8-F1
#
_cell.length_a   1.000
_cell.length_b   1.000
_cell.length_c   1.000
_cell.angle_alpha   90.00
_cell.angle_beta   90.00
_cell.angle_gamma   90.00
#
_symmetry.space_group_name_H-M   'P 1'
#
loop_
_entity.id
_entity.type
_entity.pdbx_description
1 polymer ?
#
loop_
_entity_poly.entity_id
_entity_poly.type
_entity_poly.pdbx_seq_one_letter_code
_entity_poly.pdbx_strand_id
1 'polypeptide(L)' 'MIDKSARLVVSFFLASAGLWLLVAAALAYVVAAKSTDPTFLGSCEFLTYGKVKAAQTNAFVYGWASNAVFAVSIW' A
#
# COMPACT_ATOMS: atom_id res chain seq x y z
N MET A 1 -19.23 -22.32 -16.97
CA MET A 1 -18.69 -22.66 -15.63
C MET A 1 -17.50 -21.76 -15.41
N ILE A 2 -17.60 -20.78 -14.51
CA ILE A 2 -16.45 -19.93 -14.19
C ILE A 2 -15.42 -20.83 -13.51
N ASP A 3 -14.25 -20.99 -14.12
CA ASP A 3 -13.21 -21.88 -13.65
C ASP A 3 -12.86 -21.56 -12.19
N LYS A 4 -12.98 -22.57 -11.32
CA LYS A 4 -12.60 -22.48 -9.89
C LYS A 4 -11.21 -21.87 -9.71
N SER A 5 -10.33 -22.12 -10.68
CA SER A 5 -8.96 -21.60 -10.79
C SER A 5 -8.90 -20.08 -10.94
N ALA A 6 -9.76 -19.46 -11.76
CA ALA A 6 -9.78 -18.01 -11.97
C ALA A 6 -10.18 -17.26 -10.69
N ARG A 7 -11.16 -17.80 -9.95
CA ARG A 7 -11.61 -17.21 -8.68
C ARG A 7 -10.52 -17.22 -7.60
N LEU A 8 -9.68 -18.25 -7.60
CA LEU A 8 -8.56 -18.39 -6.67
C LEU A 8 -7.45 -17.38 -6.98
N VAL A 9 -7.13 -17.20 -8.26
CA VAL A 9 -6.18 -16.17 -8.73
C VAL A 9 -6.68 -14.75 -8.40
N VAL A 10 -7.93 -14.42 -8.70
CA VAL A 10 -8.51 -13.09 -8.38
C VAL A 10 -8.48 -12.83 -6.87
N SER A 11 -8.82 -13.84 -6.05
CA SER A 11 -8.82 -13.70 -4.59
C SER A 11 -7.41 -13.49 -4.02
N PHE A 12 -6.38 -14.13 -4.60
CA PHE A 12 -4.99 -13.91 -4.22
C PHE A 12 -4.51 -12.49 -4.55
N PHE A 13 -4.79 -12.01 -5.77
CA PHE A 13 -4.45 -10.64 -6.17
C PHE A 13 -5.19 -9.59 -5.33
N LEU A 14 -6.46 -9.84 -5.01
CA LEU A 14 -7.26 -8.93 -4.19
C LEU A 14 -6.76 -8.90 -2.73
N ALA A 15 -6.39 -10.05 -2.15
CA ALA A 15 -5.80 -10.11 -0.82
C ALA A 15 -4.43 -9.42 -0.77
N SER A 16 -3.59 -9.62 -1.79
CA SER A 16 -2.31 -8.93 -1.94
C SER A 16 -2.49 -7.42 -2.09
N ALA A 17 -3.45 -6.97 -2.91
CA ALA A 17 -3.81 -5.56 -3.03
C ALA A 17 -4.23 -5.00 -1.66
N GLY A 18 -5.09 -5.70 -0.92
CA GLY A 18 -5.49 -5.32 0.44
C GLY A 18 -4.32 -5.17 1.41
N LEU A 19 -3.36 -6.10 1.39
CA LEU A 19 -2.14 -6.01 2.21
C LEU A 19 -1.32 -4.76 1.87
N TRP A 20 -1.10 -4.48 0.58
CA TRP A 20 -0.39 -3.28 0.14
C TRP A 20 -1.14 -1.99 0.49
N LEU A 21 -2.47 -2.01 0.48
CA LEU A 21 -3.29 -0.89 0.93
C LEU A 21 -3.09 -0.62 2.44
N LEU A 22 -3.06 -1.66 3.26
CA LEU A 22 -2.80 -1.54 4.70
C LEU A 22 -1.40 -0.97 4.96
N VAL A 23 -0.39 -1.42 4.22
CA VAL A 23 0.98 -0.89 4.30
C VAL A 23 1.01 0.59 3.92
N ALA A 24 0.37 0.97 2.80
CA ALA A 24 0.29 2.36 2.38
C ALA A 24 -0.47 3.24 3.39
N ALA A 25 -1.55 2.72 3.99
CA ALA A 25 -2.31 3.42 5.03
C ALA A 25 -1.50 3.62 6.31
N ALA A 26 -0.74 2.61 6.74
CA ALA A 26 0.15 2.72 7.90
C ALA A 26 1.25 3.77 7.65
N LEU A 27 1.86 3.77 6.46
CA LEU A 27 2.83 4.80 6.07
C LEU A 27 2.18 6.19 6.01
N ALA A 28 0.97 6.31 5.49
CA ALA A 28 0.22 7.57 5.45
C ALA A 28 -0.08 8.11 6.85
N TYR A 29 -0.41 7.23 7.80
CA TYR A 29 -0.60 7.60 9.20
C TYR A 29 0.70 8.16 9.82
N VAL A 30 1.85 7.54 9.53
CA VAL A 30 3.16 8.04 9.99
C VAL A 30 3.48 9.41 9.38
N VAL A 31 3.16 9.62 8.10
CA VAL A 31 3.32 10.92 7.42
C VAL A 31 2.42 11.98 8.06
N ALA A 32 1.16 11.65 8.34
CA ALA A 32 0.21 12.55 8.98
C ALA A 32 0.66 12.94 10.40
N ALA A 33 1.08 11.96 11.21
CA ALA A 33 1.60 12.20 12.55
C ALA A 33 2.83 13.14 12.54
N LYS A 34 3.74 12.96 11.57
CA LYS A 34 4.90 13.87 11.37
C LYS A 34 4.51 15.27 10.88
N SER A 35 3.39 15.40 10.16
CA SER A 35 2.90 16.71 9.73
C SER A 35 2.29 17.51 10.88
N THR A 36 1.77 16.83 11.91
CA THR A 36 1.22 17.46 13.11
C THR A 36 2.31 17.79 14.13
N ASP A 37 3.28 16.90 14.34
CA ASP A 37 4.43 17.13 15.22
C ASP A 37 5.76 16.84 14.49
N PRO A 38 6.49 17.89 14.05
CA PRO A 38 7.75 17.72 13.31
C PRO A 38 8.89 17.14 14.17
N THR A 39 8.74 17.12 15.51
CA THR A 39 9.67 16.49 16.46
C THR A 39 9.41 15.00 16.68
N PHE A 40 8.24 14.48 16.25
CA PHE A 40 7.88 13.08 16.39
C PHE A 40 8.77 12.23 15.46
N LEU A 41 9.60 11.33 16.02
CA LEU A 41 10.60 10.52 15.32
C LEU A 41 11.71 11.34 14.61
N GLY A 42 12.18 12.43 15.22
CA GLY A 42 13.28 13.27 14.70
C GLY A 42 14.67 12.61 14.67
N SER A 43 14.88 11.52 15.42
CA SER A 43 16.20 10.85 15.58
C SER A 43 16.45 9.70 14.60
N CYS A 44 15.49 9.34 13.74
CA CYS A 44 15.67 8.27 12.75
C CYS A 44 15.70 8.83 11.34
N GLU A 45 16.90 8.99 10.78
CA GLU A 45 17.17 9.50 9.43
C GLU A 45 16.42 8.70 8.33
N PHE A 46 16.20 7.40 8.58
CA PHE A 46 15.43 6.50 7.71
C PHE A 46 13.94 6.83 7.62
N LEU A 47 13.36 7.46 8.65
CA LEU A 47 11.94 7.86 8.72
C LEU A 47 11.73 9.35 8.41
N THR A 48 12.64 9.98 7.66
CA THR A 48 12.45 11.36 7.20
C THR A 48 11.14 11.49 6.42
N TYR A 49 10.38 12.56 6.67
CA TYR A 49 9.05 12.80 6.09
C TYR A 49 9.01 12.56 4.57
N GLY A 50 10.01 13.06 3.84
CA GLY A 50 10.10 12.86 2.38
C GLY A 50 10.24 11.40 1.95
N LYS A 51 11.01 10.59 2.69
CA LYS A 51 11.22 9.16 2.37
C LYS A 51 9.98 8.34 2.69
N VAL A 52 9.34 8.60 3.83
CA VAL A 52 8.10 7.92 4.22
C VAL A 52 6.97 8.27 3.25
N LYS A 53 6.86 9.54 2.85
CA LYS A 53 5.88 9.97 1.83
C LYS A 53 6.12 9.31 0.48
N ALA A 54 7.36 9.25 0.01
CA ALA A 54 7.69 8.56 -1.23
C ALA A 54 7.39 7.05 -1.14
N ALA A 55 7.74 6.41 -0.02
CA ALA A 55 7.44 5.00 0.23
C ALA A 55 5.92 4.74 0.27
N GLN A 56 5.14 5.64 0.89
CA GLN A 56 3.68 5.58 0.92
C GLN A 56 3.08 5.64 -0.48
N THR A 57 3.50 6.61 -1.30
CA THR A 57 3.01 6.74 -2.68
C THR A 57 3.41 5.53 -3.53
N ASN A 58 4.65 5.04 -3.41
CA ASN A 58 5.09 3.85 -4.14
C ASN A 58 4.33 2.59 -3.72
N ALA A 59 4.12 2.38 -2.42
CA ALA A 59 3.34 1.25 -1.91
C ALA A 59 1.87 1.33 -2.39
N PHE A 60 1.30 2.53 -2.44
CA PHE A 60 -0.07 2.74 -2.93
C PHE A 60 -0.21 2.48 -4.43
N VAL A 61 0.67 3.08 -5.25
CA VAL A 61 0.57 2.97 -6.72
C VAL A 61 1.07 1.61 -7.19
N TYR A 62 2.29 1.24 -6.85
CA TYR A 62 2.89 0.01 -7.37
C TYR A 62 2.39 -1.23 -6.65
N GLY A 63 2.13 -1.15 -5.34
CA GLY A 63 1.66 -2.26 -4.54
C GLY A 63 0.15 -2.48 -4.67
N TRP A 64 -0.66 -1.48 -4.30
CA TRP A 64 -2.12 -1.64 -4.34
C TRP A 64 -2.69 -1.50 -5.76
N ALA A 65 -2.44 -0.39 -6.46
CA ALA A 65 -3.13 -0.10 -7.72
C ALA A 65 -2.81 -1.12 -8.82
N SER A 66 -1.55 -1.54 -8.96
CA SER A 66 -1.17 -2.59 -9.91
C SER A 66 -1.90 -3.90 -9.64
N ASN A 67 -1.89 -4.38 -8.38
CA ASN A 67 -2.54 -5.63 -7.99
C ASN A 67 -4.07 -5.56 -8.13
N ALA A 68 -4.67 -4.39 -7.85
CA ALA A 68 -6.09 -4.16 -8.03
C ALA A 68 -6.49 -4.19 -9.52
N VAL A 69 -5.70 -3.57 -10.40
CA VAL A 69 -5.94 -3.59 -11.86
C VAL A 69 -5.88 -5.02 -12.39
N PHE A 70 -4.91 -5.84 -11.97
CA PHE A 70 -4.87 -7.25 -12.36
C PHE A 70 -6.10 -8.03 -11.87
N ALA A 71 -6.51 -7.84 -10.61
CA ALA A 71 -7.69 -8.50 -10.06
C ALA A 71 -8.97 -8.14 -10.83
N VAL A 72 -9.16 -6.86 -11.19
CA VAL A 72 -10.32 -6.38 -11.95
C VAL A 72 -10.26 -6.80 -13.42
N SER A 73 -9.08 -6.87 -14.03
CA SER A 73 -8.94 -7.26 -15.45
C SER A 73 -9.19 -8.74 -15.68
N ILE A 74 -8.99 -9.58 -14.65
CA ILE A 74 -9.24 -11.03 -14.70
C ILE A 74 -10.71 -11.37 -14.39
N TRP A 75 -11.42 -10.48 -13.68
CA TRP A 75 -12.82 -10.64 -13.30
C TRP A 75 -13.77 -10.37 -14.48
#